data_AF-A0A816BMF2-F1
#
_entry.id   AF-A0A816BMF2-F1
#
_cell.length_a   1.000
_cell.length_b   1.000
_cell.length_c   1.000
_cell.angle_alpha   90.00
_cell.angle_beta   90.00
_cell.angle_gamma   90.00
#
_symmetry.space_group_name_H-M   'P 1'
#
loop_
_entity.id
_entity.type
_entity.pdbx_description
1 polymer ?
#
loop_
_entity_poly.entity_id
_entity_poly.type
_entity_poly.pdbx_seq_one_letter_code
_entity_poly.pdbx_strand_id
1 'polypeptide(L)'
;MSISNLGILISGQLTRILISGYSIDWTQTSLFYCKFRTYSLQTFSNVSLAYLSLATIDQYLSTCSRPQWQQWSNIRVAHRLAILVVLLGLICNIPYAIYYVHNQSPTTGGITCTSTNDIFQRYMNYVSGITLTRILPIGLIILFGILSYRNIQQLARQTSVITFFTITPYIVVYCLLLVFNANDHPAIFNNLQATNSIALSVYYLYFASPFYIYFCASARFRRQLKYVLFDVHFNQCCRRITPVN
;
A
#
# COMPACT_ATOMS: atom_id res chain seq x y z
N MET A 1 0.49 10.41 -4.13
CA MET A 1 0.50 8.97 -4.49
C MET A 1 1.85 8.41 -4.10
N SER A 2 1.89 7.49 -3.15
CA SER A 2 3.16 7.06 -2.55
C SER A 2 3.92 6.11 -3.46
N ILE A 3 5.25 6.25 -3.50
CA ILE A 3 6.18 5.33 -4.17
C ILE A 3 5.95 3.88 -3.69
N SER A 4 5.50 3.71 -2.45
CA SER A 4 5.15 2.41 -1.87
C SER A 4 4.04 1.70 -2.66
N ASN A 5 3.02 2.41 -3.14
CA ASN A 5 1.92 1.81 -3.91
C ASN A 5 2.41 1.28 -5.25
N LEU A 6 3.33 2.00 -5.89
CA LEU A 6 3.99 1.56 -7.11
C LEU A 6 4.86 0.33 -6.84
N GLY A 7 5.58 0.32 -5.71
CA GLY A 7 6.34 -0.83 -5.24
C GLY A 7 5.48 -2.09 -5.12
N ILE A 8 4.30 -2.00 -4.48
CA ILE A 8 3.34 -3.10 -4.35
C ILE A 8 2.86 -3.60 -5.73
N LEU A 9 2.55 -2.68 -6.64
CA LEU A 9 2.11 -3.02 -8.00
C LEU A 9 3.18 -3.80 -8.76
N ILE A 10 4.43 -3.34 -8.70
CA ILE A 10 5.54 -3.98 -9.39
C ILE A 10 5.92 -5.31 -8.71
N SER A 11 6.15 -5.32 -7.40
CA SER A 11 6.59 -6.53 -6.68
C SER A 11 5.49 -7.57 -6.49
N GLY A 12 4.23 -7.16 -6.48
CA GLY A 12 3.07 -8.02 -6.27
C GLY A 12 2.46 -8.47 -7.58
N GLN A 13 1.89 -7.54 -8.33
CA GLN A 13 1.06 -7.90 -9.49
C GLN A 13 1.86 -8.43 -10.67
N LEU A 14 3.02 -7.85 -10.98
CA LEU A 14 3.85 -8.33 -12.09
C LEU A 14 4.27 -9.79 -11.87
N THR A 15 4.66 -10.12 -10.64
CA THR A 15 5.02 -11.50 -10.27
C THR A 15 3.86 -12.46 -10.41
N ARG A 16 2.65 -11.99 -10.12
CA ARG A 16 1.45 -12.79 -10.20
C ARG A 16 1.03 -13.04 -11.65
N ILE A 17 1.13 -12.04 -12.51
CA ILE A 17 0.88 -12.16 -13.96
C ILE A 17 1.87 -13.16 -14.58
N LEU A 18 3.14 -13.14 -14.18
CA LEU A 18 4.13 -14.13 -14.62
C LEU A 18 3.75 -15.56 -14.22
N ILE A 19 3.34 -15.75 -12.97
CA ILE A 19 2.95 -17.08 -12.46
C ILE A 19 1.65 -17.57 -13.12
N SER A 20 0.60 -16.74 -13.18
CA SER A 20 -0.70 -17.17 -13.70
C SER A 20 -0.78 -17.18 -15.23
N GLY A 21 -0.08 -16.26 -15.88
CA GLY A 21 -0.12 -16.09 -17.34
C GLY A 21 0.92 -16.92 -18.08
N TYR A 22 2.08 -17.16 -17.47
CA TYR A 22 3.21 -17.81 -18.14
C TYR A 22 3.70 -19.08 -17.40
N SER A 23 3.12 -19.43 -16.24
CA SER A 23 3.55 -20.55 -15.41
C SER A 23 5.03 -20.49 -14.98
N ILE A 24 5.62 -19.29 -14.97
CA ILE A 24 7.00 -19.06 -14.56
C ILE A 24 6.99 -18.58 -13.10
N ASP A 25 7.45 -19.44 -12.19
CA ASP A 25 7.54 -19.11 -10.77
C ASP A 25 8.98 -18.90 -10.29
N TRP A 26 9.43 -17.65 -10.33
CA TRP A 26 10.75 -17.26 -9.82
C TRP A 26 10.90 -17.44 -8.31
N THR A 27 9.78 -17.55 -7.59
CA THR A 27 9.85 -17.81 -6.13
C THR A 27 10.20 -19.25 -5.81
N GLN A 28 10.12 -20.17 -6.77
CA GLN A 28 10.57 -21.55 -6.62
C GLN A 28 12.03 -21.72 -7.00
N THR A 29 12.52 -20.89 -7.93
CA THR A 29 13.89 -21.01 -8.46
C THR A 29 14.92 -20.28 -7.60
N SER A 30 14.57 -19.16 -6.98
CA SER A 30 15.52 -18.33 -6.21
C SER A 30 15.04 -18.02 -4.80
N LEU A 31 15.78 -18.51 -3.81
CA LEU A 31 15.56 -18.23 -2.39
C LEU A 31 15.66 -16.73 -2.09
N PHE A 32 16.62 -16.05 -2.73
CA PHE A 32 16.78 -14.62 -2.60
C PHE A 32 15.53 -13.88 -3.07
N TYR A 33 15.00 -14.26 -4.23
CA TYR A 33 13.81 -13.63 -4.80
C TYR A 33 12.57 -13.88 -3.93
N CYS A 34 12.41 -15.09 -3.37
CA CYS A 34 11.32 -15.31 -2.44
C CYS A 34 11.39 -14.34 -1.24
N LYS A 35 12.53 -14.31 -0.54
CA LYS A 35 12.73 -13.47 0.65
C LYS A 35 12.48 -12.00 0.32
N PHE A 36 13.07 -11.54 -0.78
CA PHE A 36 12.95 -10.16 -1.24
C PHE A 36 11.50 -9.79 -1.58
N ARG A 37 10.78 -10.68 -2.28
CA ARG A 37 9.37 -10.46 -2.65
C ARG A 37 8.51 -10.26 -1.42
N THR A 38 8.58 -11.19 -0.46
CA THR A 38 7.76 -11.13 0.76
C THR A 38 8.10 -9.91 1.61
N TYR A 39 9.40 -9.65 1.81
CA TYR A 39 9.88 -8.47 2.52
C TYR A 39 9.37 -7.17 1.90
N SER A 40 9.52 -7.02 0.58
CA SER A 40 9.13 -5.81 -0.15
C SER A 40 7.63 -5.59 -0.10
N LEU A 41 6.84 -6.64 -0.33
CA LEU A 41 5.38 -6.56 -0.28
C LEU A 41 4.89 -6.13 1.09
N GLN A 42 5.39 -6.77 2.16
CA GLN A 42 4.96 -6.44 3.51
C GLN A 42 5.37 -5.01 3.89
N THR A 43 6.61 -4.63 3.57
CA THR A 43 7.13 -3.29 3.87
C THR A 43 6.33 -2.22 3.16
N PHE A 44 6.12 -2.35 1.84
CA PHE A 44 5.38 -1.34 1.08
C PHE A 44 3.91 -1.26 1.49
N SER A 45 3.28 -2.39 1.80
CA SER A 45 1.90 -2.41 2.31
C SER A 45 1.78 -1.66 3.64
N ASN A 46 2.65 -1.97 4.60
CA ASN A 46 2.69 -1.31 5.90
C ASN A 46 2.97 0.18 5.79
N VAL A 47 3.94 0.58 4.97
CA VAL A 47 4.28 1.99 4.75
C VAL A 47 3.14 2.75 4.07
N SER A 48 2.49 2.15 3.05
CA SER A 48 1.32 2.76 2.41
C SER A 48 0.21 3.02 3.42
N LEU A 49 -0.04 2.06 4.30
CA LEU A 49 -1.10 2.16 5.28
C LEU A 49 -0.80 3.20 6.37
N ALA A 50 0.46 3.28 6.80
CA ALA A 50 0.93 4.33 7.70
C ALA A 50 0.85 5.72 7.04
N TYR A 51 1.11 5.83 5.74
CA TYR A 51 0.87 7.08 5.02
C TYR A 51 -0.60 7.47 4.95
N LEU A 52 -1.49 6.50 4.82
CA LEU A 52 -2.93 6.75 4.84
C LEU A 52 -3.37 7.30 6.20
N SER A 53 -2.90 6.71 7.31
CA SER A 53 -3.21 7.21 8.65
C SER A 53 -2.61 8.59 8.91
N LEU A 54 -1.37 8.84 8.47
CA LEU A 54 -0.77 10.19 8.52
C LEU A 54 -1.56 11.21 7.70
N ALA A 55 -2.06 10.83 6.53
CA ALA A 55 -2.89 11.72 5.71
C ALA A 55 -4.21 12.07 6.42
N THR A 56 -4.84 11.13 7.13
CA THR A 56 -6.04 11.43 7.92
C THR A 56 -5.75 12.34 9.11
N ILE A 57 -4.59 12.19 9.74
CA ILE A 57 -4.14 13.06 10.84
C ILE A 57 -3.88 14.47 10.30
N ASP A 58 -3.15 14.59 9.19
CA ASP A 58 -2.86 15.86 8.54
C ASP A 58 -4.14 16.60 8.15
N GLN A 59 -5.12 15.88 7.60
CA GLN A 59 -6.43 16.44 7.31
C GLN A 59 -7.14 16.95 8.58
N TYR A 60 -7.12 16.18 9.67
CA TYR A 60 -7.66 16.65 10.95
C TYR A 60 -6.97 17.95 11.41
N LEU A 61 -5.63 17.97 11.42
CA LEU A 61 -4.86 19.14 11.82
C LEU A 61 -5.16 20.38 10.96
N SER A 62 -5.31 20.20 9.64
CA SER A 62 -5.65 21.29 8.72
C SER A 62 -7.07 21.85 8.94
N THR A 63 -8.01 21.01 9.38
CA THR A 63 -9.42 21.38 9.63
C THR A 63 -9.66 21.91 11.04
N CYS A 64 -8.69 21.79 11.95
CA CYS A 64 -8.80 22.36 13.30
C CYS A 64 -8.86 23.89 13.26
N SER A 65 -9.76 24.49 14.04
CA SER A 65 -9.88 25.95 14.18
C SER A 65 -8.72 26.60 14.93
N ARG A 66 -7.89 25.81 15.63
CA ARG A 66 -6.78 26.32 16.44
C ARG A 66 -5.51 26.44 15.58
N PRO A 67 -4.93 27.65 15.41
CA PRO A 67 -3.77 27.86 14.53
C PRO A 67 -2.52 27.11 14.97
N GLN A 68 -2.35 26.87 16.28
CA GLN A 68 -1.23 26.07 16.81
C GLN A 68 -1.22 24.65 16.26
N TRP A 69 -2.39 24.02 16.08
CA TRP A 69 -2.51 22.66 15.54
C TRP A 69 -2.35 22.63 14.02
N GLN A 70 -2.83 23.67 13.33
CA GLN A 70 -2.63 23.82 11.88
C GLN A 70 -1.13 23.94 11.52
N GLN A 71 -0.30 24.54 12.39
CA GLN A 71 1.14 24.63 12.15
C GLN A 71 1.84 23.27 12.05
N TRP A 72 1.26 22.20 12.62
CA TRP A 72 1.78 20.84 12.50
C TRP A 72 1.56 20.23 11.12
N SER A 73 0.60 20.74 10.33
CA SER A 73 0.35 20.39 8.94
C SER A 73 1.36 21.07 7.97
N ASN A 74 2.58 21.29 8.44
CA ASN A 74 3.65 21.88 7.63
C ASN A 74 4.33 20.80 6.79
N ILE A 75 4.57 21.11 5.51
CA ILE A 75 5.26 20.23 4.56
C ILE A 75 6.62 19.72 5.08
N ARG A 76 7.34 20.51 5.89
CA ARG A 76 8.63 20.10 6.48
C ARG A 76 8.47 18.98 7.51
N VAL A 77 7.41 19.05 8.33
CA VAL A 77 7.09 18.03 9.34
C VAL A 77 6.61 16.77 8.63
N ALA A 78 5.74 16.92 7.62
CA ALA A 78 5.26 15.80 6.82
C ALA A 78 6.42 15.00 6.18
N HIS A 79 7.44 15.66 5.62
CA HIS A 79 8.61 14.98 5.07
C HIS A 79 9.42 14.23 6.14
N ARG A 80 9.63 14.83 7.32
CA ARG A 80 10.36 14.16 8.42
C ARG A 80 9.61 12.92 8.92
N LEU A 81 8.29 13.04 9.11
CA LEU A 81 7.45 11.91 9.50
C LEU A 81 7.42 10.83 8.43
N ALA A 82 7.39 11.21 7.15
CA ALA A 82 7.42 10.26 6.05
C ALA A 82 8.70 9.41 6.03
N ILE A 83 9.85 10.07 6.17
CA ILE A 83 11.15 9.38 6.25
C ILE A 83 11.18 8.44 7.46
N LEU A 84 10.71 8.91 8.62
CA LEU A 84 10.66 8.10 9.85
C LEU A 84 9.78 6.85 9.68
N VAL A 85 8.60 6.99 9.07
CA VAL A 85 7.71 5.86 8.78
C VAL A 85 8.35 4.84 7.84
N VAL A 86 9.07 5.30 6.81
CA VAL A 86 9.78 4.40 5.89
C VAL A 86 10.88 3.64 6.63
N LEU A 87 11.69 4.33 7.44
CA LEU A 87 12.77 3.69 8.21
C LEU A 87 12.23 2.67 9.21
N LEU A 88 11.18 3.02 9.96
CA LEU A 88 10.51 2.09 10.87
C LEU A 88 9.90 0.91 10.11
N GLY A 89 9.27 1.16 8.97
CA GLY A 89 8.74 0.11 8.10
C GLY A 89 9.84 -0.85 7.64
N LEU A 90 10.98 -0.35 7.18
CA LEU A 90 12.11 -1.18 6.75
C LEU A 90 12.65 -2.04 7.89
N ILE A 91 12.81 -1.47 9.09
CA ILE A 91 13.37 -2.15 10.26
C ILE A 91 12.40 -3.22 10.80
N CYS A 92 11.13 -2.88 11.01
CA CYS A 92 10.13 -3.78 11.59
C CYS A 92 9.86 -5.02 10.71
N ASN A 93 10.10 -4.90 9.40
CA ASN A 93 9.87 -6.00 8.45
C ASN A 93 11.13 -6.82 8.14
N ILE A 94 12.32 -6.49 8.70
CA ILE A 94 13.55 -7.30 8.54
C ILE A 94 13.34 -8.80 8.79
N PRO A 95 12.56 -9.23 9.82
CA PRO A 95 12.32 -10.66 10.06
C PRO A 95 11.78 -11.42 8.85
N TYR A 96 10.98 -10.78 7.98
CA TYR A 96 10.48 -11.39 6.75
C TYR A 96 11.59 -11.74 5.75
N ALA A 97 12.68 -10.97 5.72
CA ALA A 97 13.83 -11.27 4.86
C ALA A 97 14.69 -12.42 5.42
N ILE A 98 14.66 -12.66 6.73
CA ILE A 98 15.51 -13.65 7.39
C ILE A 98 14.86 -15.03 7.39
N TYR A 99 13.62 -15.14 7.88
CA TYR A 99 12.99 -16.40 8.27
C TYR A 99 12.23 -17.14 7.15
N TYR A 100 12.07 -16.54 5.97
CA TYR A 100 11.44 -17.22 4.84
C TYR A 100 12.39 -18.20 4.18
N VAL A 101 11.95 -19.44 3.94
CA VAL A 101 12.75 -20.51 3.33
C VAL A 101 11.98 -21.26 2.25
N HIS A 102 12.71 -21.97 1.39
CA HIS A 102 12.09 -22.93 0.48
C HIS A 102 11.76 -24.21 1.23
N ASN A 103 10.48 -24.58 1.23
CA ASN A 103 9.99 -25.83 1.77
C ASN A 103 9.37 -26.65 0.65
N GLN A 104 9.77 -27.93 0.57
CA GLN A 104 9.15 -28.88 -0.33
C GLN A 104 7.83 -29.37 0.28
N SER A 105 6.76 -29.28 -0.48
CA SER A 105 5.47 -29.83 -0.09
C SER A 105 5.55 -31.36 -0.11
N PRO A 106 5.22 -32.05 0.99
CA PRO A 106 5.29 -33.51 1.06
C PRO A 106 4.25 -34.20 0.17
N THR A 107 3.19 -33.49 -0.25
CA THR A 107 2.09 -34.04 -1.04
C THR A 107 2.26 -33.87 -2.55
N THR A 108 2.91 -32.79 -2.98
CA THR A 108 3.01 -32.43 -4.42
C THR A 108 4.45 -32.41 -4.93
N GLY A 109 5.44 -32.51 -4.05
CA GLY A 109 6.86 -32.32 -4.39
C GLY A 109 7.20 -30.89 -4.83
N GLY A 110 6.22 -29.97 -4.83
CA GLY A 110 6.41 -28.58 -5.23
C GLY A 110 7.20 -27.79 -4.20
N ILE A 111 8.08 -26.90 -4.66
CA ILE A 111 8.80 -25.96 -3.80
C ILE A 111 7.85 -24.79 -3.51
N THR A 112 7.63 -24.52 -2.22
CA THR A 112 6.86 -23.37 -1.77
C THR A 112 7.71 -22.53 -0.86
N CYS A 113 7.47 -21.22 -0.84
CA CYS A 113 8.23 -20.35 0.04
C CYS A 113 7.43 -19.98 1.27
N THR A 114 7.81 -20.55 2.41
CA THR A 114 7.07 -20.44 3.67
C THR A 114 8.05 -20.32 4.85
N SER A 115 7.56 -19.85 5.99
CA SER A 115 8.35 -19.82 7.23
C SER A 115 8.08 -21.08 8.05
N THR A 116 9.12 -21.78 8.48
CA THR A 116 9.02 -22.92 9.41
C THR A 116 9.08 -22.51 10.88
N ASN A 117 9.44 -21.26 11.18
CA ASN A 117 9.64 -20.82 12.56
C ASN A 117 8.31 -20.40 13.21
N ASP A 118 7.85 -21.17 14.20
CA ASP A 118 6.59 -20.95 14.92
C ASP A 118 6.53 -19.59 15.63
N ILE A 119 7.65 -19.15 16.21
CA ILE A 119 7.73 -17.85 16.91
C ILE A 119 7.54 -16.72 15.90
N PHE A 120 8.19 -16.82 14.75
CA PHE A 120 8.03 -15.83 13.69
C PHE A 120 6.62 -15.85 13.10
N GLN A 121 6.00 -17.02 12.94
CA GLN A 121 4.60 -17.10 12.50
C GLN A 121 3.65 -16.41 13.49
N ARG A 122 3.86 -16.58 14.80
CA ARG A 122 3.07 -15.85 15.83
C ARG A 122 3.28 -14.33 15.73
N TYR A 123 4.52 -13.88 15.58
CA TYR A 123 4.82 -12.46 15.34
C TYR A 123 4.11 -11.92 14.09
N MET A 124 4.17 -12.66 12.98
CA MET A 124 3.52 -12.30 11.74
C MET A 124 2.01 -12.17 11.88
N ASN A 125 1.36 -13.14 12.53
CA ASN A 125 -0.09 -13.16 12.64
C ASN A 125 -0.61 -12.12 13.63
N TYR A 126 -0.05 -12.08 14.84
CA TYR A 126 -0.59 -11.24 15.91
C TYR A 126 -0.02 -9.81 15.87
N VAL A 127 1.29 -9.65 15.79
CA VAL A 127 1.92 -8.34 15.91
C VAL A 127 1.85 -7.58 14.59
N SER A 128 2.38 -8.17 13.51
CA SER A 128 2.40 -7.52 12.19
C SER A 128 1.01 -7.49 11.56
N GLY A 129 0.35 -8.65 11.48
CA GLY A 129 -0.93 -8.82 10.81
C GLY A 129 -2.09 -8.14 11.54
N ILE A 130 -2.28 -8.43 12.82
CA ILE A 130 -3.42 -7.89 13.59
C ILE A 130 -3.14 -6.49 14.12
N THR A 131 -2.06 -6.29 14.88
CA THR A 131 -1.85 -5.01 15.56
C THR A 131 -1.43 -3.90 14.59
N LEU A 132 -0.35 -4.11 13.84
CA LEU A 132 0.27 -3.08 12.99
C LEU A 132 -0.52 -2.81 11.69
N THR A 133 -1.08 -3.86 11.07
CA THR A 133 -1.79 -3.72 9.78
C THR A 133 -3.29 -3.45 9.94
N ARG A 134 -3.91 -3.83 11.07
CA ARG A 134 -5.37 -3.72 11.23
C ARG A 134 -5.76 -2.74 12.33
N ILE A 135 -5.50 -3.08 13.59
CA ILE A 135 -6.07 -2.35 14.73
C ILE A 135 -5.56 -0.90 14.77
N LEU A 136 -4.25 -0.72 14.73
CA LEU A 136 -3.63 0.60 14.83
C LEU A 136 -4.03 1.56 13.69
N PRO A 137 -3.85 1.19 12.40
CA PRO A 137 -4.17 2.09 11.28
C PRO A 137 -5.67 2.34 11.16
N ILE A 138 -6.52 1.32 11.32
CA ILE A 138 -7.98 1.49 11.26
C ILE A 138 -8.45 2.36 12.42
N GLY A 139 -7.95 2.13 13.63
CA GLY A 139 -8.26 2.93 14.81
C GLY A 139 -7.90 4.41 14.61
N LEU A 140 -6.70 4.70 14.09
CA LEU A 140 -6.28 6.06 13.78
C LEU A 140 -7.16 6.69 12.69
N ILE A 141 -7.42 5.99 11.60
CA ILE A 141 -8.24 6.52 10.49
C ILE A 141 -9.67 6.81 10.96
N ILE A 142 -10.29 5.92 11.74
CA ILE A 142 -11.64 6.13 12.28
C ILE A 142 -11.64 7.31 13.25
N LEU A 143 -10.71 7.34 14.21
CA LEU A 143 -10.64 8.39 15.22
C LEU A 143 -10.46 9.77 14.56
N PHE A 144 -9.43 9.93 13.75
CA PHE A 144 -9.13 11.21 13.09
C PHE A 144 -10.12 11.54 11.96
N GLY A 145 -10.71 10.53 11.32
CA GLY A 145 -11.78 10.69 10.34
C GLY A 145 -13.07 11.26 10.96
N ILE A 146 -13.50 10.73 12.11
CA ILE A 146 -14.66 11.27 12.84
C ILE A 146 -14.37 12.70 13.33
N LEU A 147 -13.19 12.94 13.88
CA LEU A 147 -12.81 14.26 14.38
C LEU A 147 -12.76 15.31 13.26
N SER A 148 -12.16 14.96 12.12
CA SER A 148 -12.14 15.84 10.94
C SER A 148 -13.54 16.08 10.38
N TYR A 149 -14.41 15.06 10.34
CA TYR A 149 -15.81 15.22 9.94
C TYR A 149 -16.56 16.25 10.81
N ARG A 150 -16.39 16.18 12.14
CA ARG A 150 -17.01 17.14 13.07
C ARG A 150 -16.52 18.57 12.84
N ASN A 151 -15.21 18.76 12.64
CA ASN A 151 -14.63 20.08 12.34
C ASN A 151 -15.18 20.64 11.02
N ILE A 152 -15.29 19.80 9.99
CA ILE A 152 -15.82 20.17 8.68
C ILE A 152 -17.30 20.56 8.76
N GLN A 153 -18.13 19.85 9.53
CA GLN A 153 -19.54 20.22 9.65
C GLN A 153 -19.75 21.62 10.26
N GLN A 154 -18.81 22.08 11.10
CA GLN A 154 -18.82 23.42 11.66
C GLN A 154 -18.35 24.49 10.66
N LEU A 155 -17.51 24.10 9.70
CA LEU A 155 -16.98 24.93 8.63
C LEU A 155 -17.82 24.69 7.38
N ALA A 156 -18.95 25.39 7.22
CA ALA A 156 -19.97 25.20 6.17
C ALA A 156 -19.51 25.36 4.69
N ARG A 157 -18.30 24.92 4.30
CA ARG A 157 -17.69 25.15 2.97
C ARG A 157 -16.96 23.92 2.41
N GLN A 158 -17.72 23.10 1.69
CA GLN A 158 -17.44 22.46 0.38
C GLN A 158 -16.09 21.77 0.05
N THR A 159 -15.25 21.33 1.00
CA THR A 159 -13.90 20.79 0.64
C THR A 159 -13.61 19.35 1.10
N SER A 160 -14.64 18.52 1.28
CA SER A 160 -14.49 17.26 2.04
C SER A 160 -14.94 16.00 1.30
N VAL A 161 -14.89 16.03 -0.04
CA VAL A 161 -15.22 14.84 -0.85
C VAL A 161 -14.05 13.85 -0.88
N ILE A 162 -12.80 14.30 -0.73
CA ILE A 162 -11.61 13.47 -1.00
C ILE A 162 -11.45 12.30 0.00
N THR A 163 -11.76 12.50 1.28
CA THR A 163 -11.50 11.51 2.35
C THR A 163 -12.45 10.35 2.32
N PHE A 164 -13.74 10.62 2.06
CA PHE A 164 -14.77 9.59 1.99
C PHE A 164 -14.47 8.62 0.84
N PHE A 165 -14.09 9.15 -0.32
CA PHE A 165 -13.72 8.35 -1.49
C PHE A 165 -12.45 7.50 -1.30
N THR A 166 -11.55 7.87 -0.40
CA THR A 166 -10.38 7.04 -0.07
C THR A 166 -10.64 5.96 0.99
N ILE A 167 -11.57 6.19 1.92
CA ILE A 167 -11.84 5.27 3.04
C ILE A 167 -12.84 4.17 2.66
N THR A 168 -13.90 4.50 1.93
CA THR A 168 -14.95 3.53 1.53
C THR A 168 -14.41 2.30 0.78
N PRO A 169 -13.52 2.41 -0.23
CA PRO A 169 -13.03 1.22 -0.93
C PRO A 169 -12.15 0.32 -0.06
N TYR A 170 -11.40 0.89 0.91
CA TYR A 170 -10.57 0.11 1.83
C TYR A 170 -11.42 -0.81 2.71
N ILE A 171 -12.50 -0.26 3.29
CA ILE A 171 -13.44 -1.01 4.14
C ILE A 171 -14.12 -2.11 3.32
N VAL A 172 -14.56 -1.81 2.09
CA VAL A 172 -15.25 -2.79 1.23
C VAL A 172 -14.34 -3.96 0.85
N VAL A 173 -13.12 -3.69 0.40
CA VAL A 173 -12.15 -4.75 0.07
C VAL A 173 -11.85 -5.62 1.29
N TYR A 174 -11.69 -4.99 2.44
CA TYR A 174 -11.32 -5.69 3.66
C TYR A 174 -12.47 -6.54 4.21
N CYS A 175 -13.71 -6.03 4.18
CA CYS A 175 -14.90 -6.82 4.50
C CYS A 175 -15.04 -8.03 3.57
N LEU A 176 -14.78 -7.87 2.27
CA LEU A 176 -14.78 -8.99 1.32
C LEU A 176 -13.73 -10.04 1.70
N LEU A 177 -12.48 -9.63 1.98
CA LEU A 177 -11.41 -10.55 2.38
C LEU A 177 -11.73 -11.29 3.70
N LEU A 178 -12.37 -10.63 4.67
CA LEU A 178 -12.79 -11.26 5.93
C LEU A 178 -13.88 -12.31 5.72
N VAL A 179 -14.91 -11.99 4.91
CA VAL A 179 -16.00 -12.92 4.61
C VAL A 179 -15.48 -14.18 3.90
N PHE A 180 -14.44 -14.07 3.08
CA PHE A 180 -13.87 -15.23 2.38
C PHE A 180 -13.03 -16.14 3.26
N ASN A 181 -12.21 -15.59 4.17
CA ASN A 181 -11.39 -16.42 5.08
C ASN A 181 -12.25 -17.16 6.13
N ALA A 182 -13.52 -16.81 6.31
CA ALA A 182 -14.42 -17.47 7.24
C ALA A 182 -15.11 -18.73 6.66
N ASN A 183 -15.05 -18.94 5.33
CA ASN A 183 -15.78 -20.01 4.65
C ASN A 183 -14.83 -21.11 4.14
N ASP A 184 -14.22 -21.87 5.05
CA ASP A 184 -13.34 -23.02 4.77
C ASP A 184 -14.14 -24.30 4.43
N HIS A 185 -15.08 -24.23 3.49
CA HIS A 185 -15.78 -25.43 3.01
C HIS A 185 -15.06 -26.04 1.78
N PRO A 186 -14.61 -27.31 1.83
CA PRO A 186 -13.75 -27.91 0.80
C PRO A 186 -14.42 -28.08 -0.59
N ALA A 187 -15.76 -28.01 -0.67
CA ALA A 187 -16.48 -28.12 -1.94
C ALA A 187 -16.39 -26.87 -2.84
N ILE A 188 -15.87 -25.74 -2.33
CA ILE A 188 -15.85 -24.45 -3.03
C ILE A 188 -14.46 -24.14 -3.61
N PHE A 189 -13.51 -25.09 -3.59
CA PHE A 189 -12.09 -24.83 -3.90
C PHE A 189 -11.83 -24.13 -5.26
N ASN A 190 -12.54 -24.54 -6.33
CA ASN A 190 -12.36 -23.93 -7.66
C ASN A 190 -12.96 -22.51 -7.76
N ASN A 191 -14.10 -22.27 -7.10
CA ASN A 191 -14.69 -20.94 -6.99
C ASN A 191 -13.86 -20.03 -6.06
N LEU A 192 -13.18 -20.61 -5.07
CA LEU A 192 -12.33 -19.91 -4.11
C LEU A 192 -11.10 -19.31 -4.81
N GLN A 193 -10.50 -20.01 -5.78
CA GLN A 193 -9.32 -19.51 -6.50
C GLN A 193 -9.65 -18.31 -7.40
N ALA A 194 -10.74 -18.39 -8.18
CA ALA A 194 -11.21 -17.28 -9.00
C ALA A 194 -11.60 -16.08 -8.12
N THR A 195 -12.30 -16.35 -7.03
CA THR A 195 -12.77 -15.31 -6.10
C THR A 195 -11.63 -14.65 -5.32
N ASN A 196 -10.63 -15.42 -4.87
CA ASN A 196 -9.42 -14.88 -4.24
C ASN A 196 -8.59 -14.06 -5.24
N SER A 197 -8.57 -14.47 -6.51
CA SER A 197 -7.93 -13.69 -7.58
C SER A 197 -8.65 -12.37 -7.83
N ILE A 198 -9.99 -12.36 -7.82
CA ILE A 198 -10.80 -11.14 -7.92
C ILE A 198 -10.57 -10.26 -6.68
N ALA A 199 -10.70 -10.81 -5.47
CA ALA A 199 -10.53 -10.06 -4.22
C ALA A 199 -9.16 -9.40 -4.13
N LEU A 200 -8.10 -10.12 -4.49
CA LEU A 200 -6.76 -9.56 -4.57
C LEU A 200 -6.63 -8.53 -5.69
N SER A 201 -7.26 -8.74 -6.85
CA SER A 201 -7.27 -7.73 -7.93
C SER A 201 -7.95 -6.44 -7.49
N VAL A 202 -9.07 -6.53 -6.78
CA VAL A 202 -9.75 -5.37 -6.18
C VAL A 202 -8.86 -4.72 -5.11
N TYR A 203 -8.14 -5.50 -4.30
CA TYR A 203 -7.15 -5.01 -3.34
C TYR A 203 -6.00 -4.25 -4.01
N TYR A 204 -5.48 -4.72 -5.14
CA TYR A 204 -4.44 -4.01 -5.88
C TYR A 204 -4.98 -2.80 -6.66
N LEU A 205 -6.19 -2.88 -7.21
CA LEU A 205 -6.88 -1.75 -7.84
C LEU A 205 -7.14 -0.63 -6.82
N TYR A 206 -7.33 -0.97 -5.54
CA TYR A 206 -7.38 0.02 -4.48
C TYR A 206 -6.08 0.83 -4.36
N PHE A 207 -4.89 0.21 -4.44
CA PHE A 207 -3.65 1.00 -4.41
C PHE A 207 -3.48 1.88 -5.64
N ALA A 208 -4.14 1.56 -6.75
CA ALA A 208 -4.16 2.37 -7.96
C ALA A 208 -5.26 3.46 -7.93
N SER A 209 -6.37 3.25 -7.22
CA SER A 209 -7.53 4.13 -7.29
C SER A 209 -7.26 5.58 -6.83
N PRO A 210 -6.49 5.87 -5.75
CA PRO A 210 -6.19 7.26 -5.42
C PRO A 210 -5.36 7.94 -6.51
N PHE A 211 -4.60 7.21 -7.34
CA PHE A 211 -3.78 7.81 -8.39
C PHE A 211 -4.70 8.35 -9.46
N TYR A 212 -5.62 7.51 -9.91
CA TYR A 212 -6.63 7.89 -10.89
C TYR A 212 -7.58 8.96 -10.34
N ILE A 213 -7.99 8.87 -9.08
CA ILE A 213 -8.84 9.90 -8.45
C ILE A 213 -8.09 11.24 -8.38
N TYR A 214 -6.85 11.29 -7.88
CA TYR A 214 -6.07 12.53 -7.84
C TYR A 214 -5.76 13.08 -9.23
N PHE A 215 -5.50 12.21 -10.20
CA PHE A 215 -5.30 12.58 -11.61
C PHE A 215 -6.55 13.20 -12.23
N CYS A 216 -7.72 12.61 -11.99
CA CYS A 216 -9.00 13.12 -12.51
C CYS A 216 -9.51 14.35 -11.74
N ALA A 217 -9.28 14.45 -10.44
CA ALA A 217 -9.82 15.52 -9.60
C ALA A 217 -8.96 16.78 -9.58
N SER A 218 -7.62 16.66 -9.58
CA SER A 218 -6.72 17.81 -9.37
C SER A 218 -6.13 18.33 -10.67
N ALA A 219 -6.66 19.45 -11.16
CA ALA A 219 -6.08 20.17 -12.30
C ALA A 219 -4.63 20.62 -12.04
N ARG A 220 -4.29 20.92 -10.77
CA ARG A 220 -2.92 21.28 -10.36
C ARG A 220 -1.97 20.09 -10.47
N PHE A 221 -2.40 18.91 -10.02
CA PHE A 221 -1.61 17.67 -10.16
C PHE A 221 -1.40 17.32 -11.64
N ARG A 222 -2.43 17.45 -12.49
CA ARG A 222 -2.28 17.26 -13.94
C ARG A 222 -1.25 18.18 -14.57
N ARG A 223 -1.23 19.46 -14.18
CA ARG A 223 -0.22 20.42 -14.68
C ARG A 223 1.19 20.06 -14.21
N GLN A 224 1.36 19.69 -12.94
CA GLN A 224 2.66 19.26 -12.41
C GLN A 224 3.14 17.95 -13.04
N LEU A 225 2.26 16.98 -13.24
CA LEU A 225 2.61 15.72 -13.90
C LEU A 225 3.01 15.95 -15.37
N LYS A 226 2.25 16.77 -16.10
CA LYS A 226 2.62 17.18 -17.46
C LYS A 226 3.97 17.89 -17.47
N TYR A 227 4.22 18.80 -16.52
CA TYR A 227 5.50 19.48 -16.40
C TYR A 227 6.63 18.46 -16.20
N VAL A 228 6.53 17.54 -15.24
CA VAL A 228 7.58 16.53 -15.01
C VAL A 228 7.77 15.60 -16.20
N LEU A 229 6.69 15.10 -16.83
CA LEU A 229 6.79 14.19 -17.97
C LEU A 229 7.34 14.86 -19.23
N PHE A 230 6.91 16.09 -19.53
CA PHE A 230 7.31 16.79 -20.76
C PHE A 230 8.61 17.59 -20.59
N ASP A 231 8.87 18.20 -19.44
CA ASP A 231 10.07 19.01 -19.22
C ASP A 231 11.34 18.14 -19.06
N VAL A 232 11.20 16.91 -18.53
CA VAL A 232 12.30 15.93 -18.54
C VAL A 232 12.59 15.45 -19.96
N HIS A 233 11.57 15.30 -20.80
CA HIS A 233 11.75 14.83 -22.17
C HIS A 233 12.31 15.93 -23.11
N PHE A 234 11.92 17.19 -22.90
CA PHE A 234 12.40 18.32 -23.72
C PHE A 234 13.83 18.75 -23.37
N ASN A 235 14.20 18.74 -22.08
CA ASN A 235 15.57 19.09 -21.67
C ASN A 235 16.62 18.04 -22.07
N GLN A 236 16.24 16.77 -22.22
CA GLN A 236 17.13 15.74 -22.78
C GLN A 236 17.29 15.86 -24.30
N CYS A 237 16.28 16.36 -25.02
CA CYS A 237 16.35 16.57 -26.46
C CYS A 237 17.19 17.81 -26.82
N CYS A 238 17.04 18.92 -26.09
CA CYS A 238 17.78 20.16 -26.36
C CYS A 238 19.27 20.10 -25.97
N ARG A 239 19.69 19.25 -25.02
CA ARG A 239 21.12 19.11 -24.67
C ARG A 239 21.96 18.32 -25.68
N ARG A 240 21.34 17.68 -26.69
CA ARG A 240 22.07 16.95 -27.74
C ARG A 240 22.40 17.77 -29.00
N ILE A 241 22.02 19.04 -29.02
CA ILE A 241 22.30 19.95 -30.14
C ILE A 241 23.16 21.10 -29.61
N THR A 242 24.41 20.80 -29.27
CA THR A 242 25.47 21.83 -29.26
C THR A 242 26.39 21.50 -30.42
N PRO A 243 26.49 22.38 -31.44
CA PRO A 243 27.46 22.17 -32.51
C PRO A 243 28.87 22.30 -31.90
N VAL A 244 29.69 21.28 -32.14
CA VAL A 244 31.12 21.32 -31.91
C VAL A 244 31.68 22.30 -32.95
N ASN A 245 32.05 23.49 -32.49
CA ASN A 245 32.92 24.40 -33.24
C ASN A 245 34.38 24.02 -32.98
#